data_AF-A0A1D7W3H0-F1
#
_entry.id   AF-A0A1D7W3H0-F1
#
_cell.length_a   1.000
_cell.length_b   1.000
_cell.length_c   1.000
_cell.angle_alpha   90.00
_cell.angle_beta   90.00
_cell.angle_gamma   90.00
#
_symmetry.space_group_name_H-M   'P 1'
#
loop_
_entity.id
_entity.type
_entity.pdbx_description
1 polymer ?
#
loop_
_entity_poly.entity_id
_entity_poly.type
_entity_poly.pdbx_seq_one_letter_code
_entity_poly.pdbx_strand_id
1 'polypeptide(L)'
;MADGPVPETVDVRTIPKPERHPLFMAAYQKLDVGSGLVLINDHEPKNLKIEMEAEFAEAMAWEPQSSDDEDFRVLISKRAATPLPRVLADVGELGGVAETSGSVWQLQPQQRDLDANIIALSPGGEIKEHVGPALDVLIHILDGGGTLETELTTIPLAPGQIVWLPCLSRRRFLADEAQGLRYFSVHQRKQGLTITSRH
;
A
#
# COMPACT_ATOMS: atom_id res chain seq x y z
N MET A 1 -21.91 -7.14 33.53
CA MET A 1 -20.58 -7.34 32.94
C MET A 1 -20.69 -8.59 32.10
N ALA A 2 -20.94 -8.48 30.79
CA ALA A 2 -20.95 -9.65 29.94
C ALA A 2 -19.50 -10.10 29.82
N ASP A 3 -19.19 -11.29 30.34
CA ASP A 3 -17.91 -11.95 30.17
C ASP A 3 -17.81 -12.30 28.68
N GLY A 4 -17.10 -11.48 27.92
CA GLY A 4 -16.85 -11.73 26.51
C GLY A 4 -16.10 -13.05 26.35
N PRO A 5 -16.14 -13.69 25.16
CA PRO A 5 -15.35 -14.88 24.93
C PRO A 5 -13.88 -14.60 25.26
N VAL A 6 -13.26 -15.48 26.04
CA VAL A 6 -11.82 -15.39 26.34
C VAL A 6 -11.07 -15.41 25.01
N PRO A 7 -10.26 -14.37 24.72
CA PRO A 7 -9.57 -14.28 23.43
C PRO A 7 -8.60 -15.44 23.26
N GLU A 8 -8.57 -16.03 22.06
CA GLU A 8 -7.64 -17.08 21.69
C GLU A 8 -6.19 -16.55 21.79
N THR A 9 -5.25 -17.38 22.25
CA THR A 9 -3.83 -17.00 22.35
C THR A 9 -3.03 -17.61 21.21
N VAL A 10 -2.28 -16.79 20.48
CA VAL A 10 -1.31 -17.22 19.47
C VAL A 10 0.10 -16.84 19.92
N ASP A 11 0.87 -17.86 20.30
CA ASP A 11 2.28 -17.72 20.65
C ASP A 11 3.17 -17.91 19.41
N VAL A 12 3.60 -16.80 18.82
CA VAL A 12 4.39 -16.82 17.58
C VAL A 12 5.84 -17.26 17.80
N ARG A 13 6.30 -17.37 19.06
CA ARG A 13 7.66 -17.86 19.36
C ARG A 13 7.82 -19.32 18.95
N THR A 14 6.74 -20.07 19.01
CA THR A 14 6.65 -21.48 18.60
C THR A 14 6.57 -21.66 17.08
N ILE A 15 6.39 -20.58 16.31
CA ILE A 15 6.16 -20.60 14.87
C ILE A 15 7.46 -20.20 14.12
N PRO A 16 7.84 -20.90 13.03
CA PRO A 16 8.96 -20.50 12.19
C PRO A 16 8.82 -19.05 11.71
N LYS A 17 9.92 -18.28 11.78
CA LYS A 17 9.90 -16.82 11.48
C LYS A 17 9.18 -16.45 10.16
N PRO A 18 9.38 -17.14 9.03
CA PRO A 18 8.69 -16.81 7.77
C PRO A 18 7.17 -17.02 7.82
N GLU A 19 6.68 -17.88 8.71
CA GLU A 19 5.27 -18.28 8.80
C GLU A 19 4.48 -17.44 9.82
N ARG A 20 5.17 -16.73 10.73
CA ARG A 20 4.56 -15.97 11.83
C ARG A 20 3.51 -14.98 11.35
N HIS A 21 3.89 -14.04 10.48
CA HIS A 21 2.97 -12.99 10.03
C HIS A 21 1.82 -13.56 9.19
N PRO A 22 2.05 -14.42 8.18
CA PRO A 22 0.95 -15.01 7.42
C PRO A 22 -0.06 -15.76 8.28
N LEU A 23 0.42 -16.58 9.24
CA LEU A 23 -0.45 -17.35 10.12
C LEU A 23 -1.25 -16.44 11.04
N PHE A 24 -0.60 -15.46 11.67
CA PHE A 24 -1.27 -14.51 12.56
C PHE A 24 -2.34 -13.68 11.83
N MET A 25 -2.01 -13.16 10.64
CA MET A 25 -2.94 -12.45 9.77
C MET A 25 -4.17 -13.30 9.43
N ALA A 26 -3.95 -14.57 9.08
CA ALA A 26 -5.03 -15.51 8.76
C ALA A 26 -5.89 -15.83 9.99
N ALA A 27 -5.30 -15.94 11.19
CA ALA A 27 -6.03 -16.14 12.43
C ALA A 27 -6.92 -14.91 12.75
N TYR A 28 -6.34 -13.70 12.68
CA TYR A 28 -7.09 -12.45 12.89
C TYR A 28 -8.28 -12.30 11.94
N GLN A 29 -8.10 -12.60 10.65
CA GLN A 29 -9.17 -12.46 9.64
C GLN A 29 -10.38 -13.36 9.93
N LYS A 30 -10.16 -14.54 10.54
CA LYS A 30 -11.22 -15.48 10.90
C LYS A 30 -12.04 -15.07 12.13
N LEU A 31 -11.58 -14.08 12.90
CA LEU A 31 -12.32 -13.62 14.06
C LEU A 31 -13.69 -13.07 13.67
N ASP A 32 -14.67 -13.27 14.55
CA ASP A 32 -15.92 -12.54 14.51
C ASP A 32 -15.71 -11.09 14.96
N VAL A 33 -16.51 -10.17 14.43
CA VAL A 33 -16.50 -8.78 14.89
C VAL A 33 -16.87 -8.71 16.37
N GLY A 34 -16.09 -7.95 17.14
CA GLY A 34 -16.19 -7.86 18.60
C GLY A 34 -15.34 -8.87 19.35
N SER A 35 -14.71 -9.85 18.65
CA SER A 35 -13.75 -10.78 19.24
C SER A 35 -12.32 -10.29 19.10
N GLY A 36 -11.38 -10.94 19.79
CA GLY A 36 -9.96 -10.63 19.71
C GLY A 36 -9.08 -11.87 19.87
N LEU A 37 -7.79 -11.71 19.56
CA LEU A 37 -6.75 -12.67 19.89
C LEU A 37 -5.60 -12.03 20.66
N VAL A 38 -4.94 -12.82 21.50
CA VAL A 38 -3.73 -12.42 22.21
C VAL A 38 -2.51 -12.92 21.43
N LEU A 39 -1.67 -11.99 20.98
CA LEU A 39 -0.33 -12.27 20.46
C LEU A 39 0.66 -12.39 21.61
N ILE A 40 1.46 -13.45 21.64
CA ILE A 40 2.64 -13.57 22.50
C ILE A 40 3.91 -13.60 21.64
N ASN A 41 4.86 -12.72 21.93
CA ASN A 41 6.16 -12.65 21.25
C ASN A 41 7.29 -12.42 22.27
N ASP A 42 8.53 -12.75 21.89
CA ASP A 42 9.74 -12.55 22.70
C ASP A 42 10.21 -11.08 22.76
N HIS A 43 9.64 -10.21 21.93
CA HIS A 43 9.89 -8.77 21.90
C HIS A 43 8.70 -8.03 21.32
N GLU A 44 8.73 -6.69 21.34
CA GLU A 44 7.71 -5.88 20.66
C GLU A 44 7.67 -6.20 19.14
N PRO A 45 6.54 -6.68 18.60
CA PRO A 45 6.44 -7.14 17.21
C PRO A 45 6.16 -5.96 16.25
N LYS A 46 7.11 -5.01 16.17
CA LYS A 46 6.96 -3.74 15.43
C LYS A 46 6.56 -3.93 13.96
N ASN A 47 7.19 -4.87 13.26
CA ASN A 47 6.92 -5.10 11.85
C ASN A 47 5.51 -5.65 11.62
N LEU A 48 5.06 -6.59 12.46
CA LEU A 48 3.70 -7.13 12.41
C LEU A 48 2.68 -6.03 12.72
N LYS A 49 2.96 -5.16 13.70
CA LYS A 49 2.11 -4.02 14.02
C LYS A 49 1.94 -3.10 12.80
N ILE A 50 3.04 -2.71 12.14
CA ILE A 50 3.01 -1.87 10.94
C ILE A 50 2.18 -2.53 9.83
N GLU A 51 2.36 -3.83 9.59
CA GLU A 51 1.58 -4.56 8.58
C GLU A 51 0.09 -4.61 8.93
N MET A 52 -0.26 -4.90 10.18
CA MET A 52 -1.64 -4.93 10.68
C MET A 52 -2.33 -3.56 10.57
N GLU A 53 -1.63 -2.49 10.96
CA GLU A 53 -2.15 -1.12 10.90
C GLU A 53 -2.32 -0.67 9.45
N ALA A 54 -1.38 -1.00 8.56
CA ALA A 54 -1.49 -0.71 7.14
C ALA A 54 -2.68 -1.45 6.51
N GLU A 55 -2.96 -2.68 6.91
CA GLU A 55 -4.04 -3.49 6.35
C GLU A 55 -5.41 -3.08 6.90
N PHE A 56 -5.56 -3.06 8.22
CA PHE A 56 -6.86 -2.99 8.89
C PHE A 56 -7.19 -1.63 9.49
N ALA A 57 -6.18 -0.81 9.80
CA ALA A 57 -6.36 0.52 10.41
C ALA A 57 -7.42 0.49 11.54
N GLU A 58 -8.44 1.35 11.47
CA GLU A 58 -9.52 1.45 12.47
C GLU A 58 -10.41 0.21 12.59
N ALA A 59 -10.38 -0.73 11.62
CA ALA A 59 -11.08 -2.00 11.73
C ALA A 59 -10.45 -2.93 12.78
N MET A 60 -9.27 -2.59 13.29
CA MET A 60 -8.52 -3.33 14.30
C MET A 60 -8.19 -2.42 15.50
N ALA A 61 -8.20 -2.98 16.71
CA ALA A 61 -7.53 -2.38 17.87
C ALA A 61 -6.29 -3.19 18.25
N TRP A 62 -5.23 -2.48 18.66
CA TRP A 62 -3.96 -3.04 19.10
C TRP A 62 -3.69 -2.54 20.51
N GLU A 63 -3.83 -3.43 21.49
CA GLU A 63 -3.82 -3.08 22.91
C GLU A 63 -2.71 -3.87 23.63
N PRO A 64 -1.52 -3.27 23.83
CA PRO A 64 -0.46 -3.89 24.62
C PRO A 64 -0.98 -4.26 26.00
N GLN A 65 -0.65 -5.46 26.47
CA GLN A 65 -1.03 -5.93 27.79
C GLN A 65 0.19 -5.83 28.72
N SER A 66 -0.05 -5.77 30.04
CA SER A 66 1.03 -5.89 31.00
C SER A 66 1.73 -7.23 30.81
N SER A 67 3.01 -7.18 30.49
CA SER A 67 3.90 -8.32 30.42
C SER A 67 4.76 -8.40 31.68
N ASP A 68 4.88 -9.60 32.23
CA ASP A 68 5.97 -9.93 33.13
C ASP A 68 7.28 -9.92 32.30
N ASP A 69 8.46 -9.76 32.92
CA ASP A 69 9.76 -9.49 32.24
C ASP A 69 10.19 -10.49 31.13
N GLU A 70 9.44 -11.56 30.86
CA GLU A 70 9.79 -12.64 29.93
C GLU A 70 9.01 -12.64 28.59
N ASP A 71 7.79 -12.09 28.50
CA ASP A 71 6.90 -12.28 27.32
C ASP A 71 6.13 -11.01 26.91
N PHE A 72 6.30 -10.50 25.68
CA PHE A 72 5.51 -9.37 25.16
C PHE A 72 4.11 -9.82 24.71
N ARG A 73 3.05 -9.17 25.21
CA ARG A 73 1.65 -9.53 24.94
C ARG A 73 0.85 -8.38 24.37
N VAL A 74 0.01 -8.68 23.38
CA VAL A 74 -0.92 -7.70 22.79
C VAL A 74 -2.28 -8.36 22.60
N LEU A 75 -3.35 -7.68 23.01
CA LEU A 75 -4.71 -8.00 22.58
C LEU A 75 -5.00 -7.28 21.26
N ILE A 76 -5.32 -8.06 20.23
CA ILE A 76 -5.70 -7.56 18.90
C ILE A 76 -7.19 -7.86 18.71
N SER A 77 -8.01 -6.82 18.61
CA SER A 77 -9.48 -6.95 18.51
C SER A 77 -9.98 -6.60 17.12
N LYS A 78 -10.96 -7.36 16.60
CA LYS A 78 -11.62 -7.10 15.32
C LYS A 78 -12.85 -6.23 15.53
N ARG A 79 -12.82 -5.01 14.99
CA ARG A 79 -13.85 -3.97 15.20
C ARG A 79 -14.81 -3.84 14.03
N ALA A 80 -14.40 -4.26 12.85
CA ALA A 80 -15.24 -4.27 11.65
C ALA A 80 -15.03 -5.55 10.84
N ALA A 81 -16.03 -5.91 10.03
CA ALA A 81 -15.99 -7.13 9.22
C ALA A 81 -14.94 -7.05 8.10
N THR A 82 -14.70 -5.84 7.59
CA THR A 82 -13.71 -5.52 6.55
C THR A 82 -12.92 -4.27 6.95
N PRO A 83 -11.75 -4.02 6.34
CA PRO A 83 -11.10 -2.71 6.43
C PRO A 83 -12.08 -1.58 6.09
N LEU A 84 -11.98 -0.46 6.82
CA LEU A 84 -12.85 0.71 6.63
C LEU A 84 -12.26 1.69 5.59
N PRO A 85 -13.11 2.45 4.88
CA PRO A 85 -12.65 3.58 4.09
C PRO A 85 -11.88 4.60 4.94
N ARG A 86 -10.79 5.14 4.40
CA ARG A 86 -9.95 6.12 5.09
C ARG A 86 -9.22 7.04 4.12
N VAL A 87 -8.80 8.20 4.63
CA VAL A 87 -7.87 9.08 3.91
C VAL A 87 -6.49 8.44 3.90
N LEU A 88 -5.87 8.33 2.73
CA LEU A 88 -4.56 7.69 2.57
C LEU A 88 -3.42 8.67 2.30
N ALA A 89 -3.74 9.84 1.78
CA ALA A 89 -2.81 10.93 1.51
C ALA A 89 -3.61 12.23 1.35
N ASP A 90 -3.02 13.34 1.76
CA ASP A 90 -3.38 14.67 1.31
C ASP A 90 -2.32 15.13 0.29
N VAL A 91 -2.75 15.40 -0.95
CA VAL A 91 -1.83 15.83 -2.01
C VAL A 91 -1.26 17.22 -1.72
N GLY A 92 -2.00 18.06 -0.99
CA GLY A 92 -1.53 19.39 -0.60
C GLY A 92 -0.29 19.34 0.31
N GLU A 93 -0.15 18.27 1.10
CA GLU A 93 1.01 18.06 1.98
C GLU A 93 2.23 17.50 1.23
N LEU A 94 2.05 16.99 0.01
CA LEU A 94 3.11 16.45 -0.84
C LEU A 94 3.74 17.50 -1.75
N GLY A 95 3.41 18.78 -1.58
CA GLY A 95 3.82 19.88 -2.44
C GLY A 95 5.33 20.16 -2.49
N GLY A 96 5.71 21.12 -3.34
CA GLY A 96 7.10 21.52 -3.54
C GLY A 96 7.77 20.81 -4.71
N VAL A 97 8.94 21.32 -5.11
CA VAL A 97 9.74 20.77 -6.22
C VAL A 97 10.49 19.54 -5.71
N ALA A 98 10.32 18.41 -6.39
CA ALA A 98 11.00 17.17 -6.01
C ALA A 98 12.51 17.27 -6.28
N GLU A 99 13.33 16.99 -5.26
CA GLU A 99 14.80 16.95 -5.40
C GLU A 99 15.28 15.72 -6.18
N THR A 100 14.53 14.62 -6.08
CA THR A 100 14.85 13.35 -6.74
C THR A 100 13.62 12.81 -7.47
N SER A 101 13.87 12.13 -8.59
CA SER A 101 12.83 11.48 -9.37
C SER A 101 12.52 10.09 -8.82
N GLY A 102 11.24 9.78 -8.56
CA GLY A 102 10.82 8.47 -8.06
C GLY A 102 9.41 8.42 -7.49
N SER A 103 9.09 7.28 -6.88
CA SER A 103 7.84 7.08 -6.16
C SER A 103 7.89 7.77 -4.81
N VAL A 104 7.03 8.77 -4.60
CA VAL A 104 6.96 9.54 -3.34
C VAL A 104 5.84 9.08 -2.41
N TRP A 105 4.87 8.33 -2.94
CA TRP A 105 3.83 7.66 -2.15
C TRP A 105 3.35 6.40 -2.87
N GLN A 106 2.95 5.38 -2.10
CA GLN A 106 2.43 4.11 -2.62
C GLN A 106 1.23 3.63 -1.81
N LEU A 107 0.27 3.00 -2.48
CA LEU A 107 -0.84 2.31 -1.82
C LEU A 107 -0.32 1.05 -1.11
N GLN A 108 -0.29 1.08 0.22
CA GLN A 108 0.33 0.04 1.06
C GLN A 108 -0.49 -1.23 1.33
N PRO A 109 -1.84 -1.19 1.57
CA PRO A 109 -2.61 -2.36 2.00
C PRO A 109 -2.44 -3.54 1.06
N GLN A 110 -2.07 -4.72 1.54
CA GLN A 110 -1.74 -5.84 0.66
C GLN A 110 -2.98 -6.48 0.04
N GLN A 111 -4.11 -6.53 0.74
CA GLN A 111 -5.36 -7.06 0.19
C GLN A 111 -6.11 -5.94 -0.54
N ARG A 112 -5.75 -5.77 -1.82
CA ARG A 112 -6.29 -4.73 -2.69
C ARG A 112 -6.34 -5.20 -4.13
N ASP A 113 -7.31 -4.68 -4.88
CA ASP A 113 -7.46 -4.96 -6.32
C ASP A 113 -6.75 -3.92 -7.20
N LEU A 114 -6.29 -2.82 -6.61
CA LEU A 114 -5.63 -1.71 -7.29
C LEU A 114 -4.19 -1.59 -6.84
N ASP A 115 -3.33 -1.13 -7.75
CA ASP A 115 -2.06 -0.53 -7.38
C ASP A 115 -2.12 0.95 -7.72
N ALA A 116 -1.66 1.79 -6.79
CA ALA A 116 -1.61 3.23 -7.00
C ALA A 116 -0.34 3.82 -6.40
N ASN A 117 0.22 4.81 -7.09
CA ASN A 117 1.44 5.51 -6.68
C ASN A 117 1.34 6.99 -7.01
N ILE A 118 2.03 7.82 -6.25
CA ILE A 118 2.38 9.18 -6.68
C ILE A 118 3.83 9.16 -7.09
N ILE A 119 4.08 9.54 -8.35
CA ILE A 119 5.41 9.68 -8.90
C ILE A 119 5.73 11.17 -8.98
N ALA A 120 6.93 11.53 -8.57
CA ALA A 120 7.50 12.85 -8.78
C ALA A 120 8.74 12.73 -9.65
N LEU A 121 8.86 13.59 -10.65
CA LEU A 121 10.08 13.82 -11.41
C LEU A 121 10.63 15.18 -11.00
N SER A 122 11.91 15.22 -10.69
CA SER A 122 12.65 16.46 -10.46
C SER A 122 12.63 17.34 -11.72
N PRO A 123 12.96 18.64 -11.62
CA PRO A 123 13.03 19.49 -12.80
C PRO A 123 13.98 18.92 -13.87
N GLY A 124 13.52 18.90 -15.13
CA GLY A 124 14.21 18.25 -16.25
C GLY A 124 14.34 16.72 -16.15
N GLY A 125 13.74 16.12 -15.11
CA GLY A 125 13.75 14.68 -14.88
C GLY A 125 12.96 13.93 -15.96
N GLU A 126 13.39 12.70 -16.22
CA GLU A 126 12.78 11.87 -17.25
C GLU A 126 12.43 10.47 -16.75
N ILE A 127 11.36 9.92 -17.33
CA ILE A 127 11.21 8.48 -17.45
C ILE A 127 11.49 8.17 -18.90
N LYS A 128 12.66 7.55 -19.13
CA LYS A 128 13.12 7.13 -20.46
C LYS A 128 12.05 6.35 -21.20
N GLU A 129 12.18 6.38 -22.51
CA GLU A 129 11.30 5.65 -23.39
C GLU A 129 11.21 4.17 -23.00
N HIS A 130 9.98 3.68 -22.86
CA HIS A 130 9.70 2.29 -22.52
C HIS A 130 8.33 1.86 -23.05
N VAL A 131 8.13 0.55 -23.12
CA VAL A 131 6.82 -0.06 -23.35
C VAL A 131 6.13 -0.24 -22.01
N GLY A 132 4.89 0.23 -21.91
CA GLY A 132 4.06 0.08 -20.70
C GLY A 132 3.78 -1.38 -20.32
N PRO A 133 3.23 -1.63 -19.12
CA PRO A 133 2.87 -2.98 -18.70
C PRO A 133 1.71 -3.56 -19.53
N ALA A 134 1.46 -4.87 -19.39
CA ALA A 134 0.31 -5.57 -19.99
C ALA A 134 -1.01 -5.28 -19.26
N LEU A 135 -1.26 -4.02 -18.93
CA LEU A 135 -2.48 -3.50 -18.31
C LEU A 135 -2.58 -2.00 -18.58
N ASP A 136 -3.80 -1.47 -18.46
CA ASP A 136 -4.06 -0.05 -18.61
C ASP A 136 -3.68 0.72 -17.34
N VAL A 137 -3.19 1.95 -17.51
CA VAL A 137 -2.89 2.86 -16.40
C VAL A 137 -3.61 4.18 -16.63
N LEU A 138 -4.32 4.66 -15.61
CA LEU A 138 -4.78 6.05 -15.56
C LEU A 138 -3.79 6.86 -14.72
N ILE A 139 -3.41 8.02 -15.23
CA ILE A 139 -2.65 9.01 -14.46
C ILE A 139 -3.44 10.30 -14.30
N HIS A 140 -3.28 10.98 -13.18
CA HIS A 140 -3.81 12.31 -12.92
C HIS A 140 -2.63 13.23 -12.58
N ILE A 141 -2.42 14.27 -13.37
CA ILE A 141 -1.34 15.23 -13.14
C ILE A 141 -1.73 16.12 -11.96
N LEU A 142 -0.90 16.09 -10.91
CA LEU A 142 -1.17 16.74 -9.64
C LEU A 142 -0.53 18.13 -9.56
N ASP A 143 0.72 18.24 -10.03
CA ASP A 143 1.51 19.46 -9.91
C ASP A 143 2.64 19.49 -10.95
N GLY A 144 3.21 20.67 -11.18
CA GLY A 144 4.23 20.91 -12.20
C GLY A 144 3.70 20.76 -13.62
N GLY A 145 4.52 20.24 -14.53
CA GLY A 145 4.15 20.05 -15.93
C GLY A 145 5.17 19.22 -16.69
N GLY A 146 4.91 18.99 -17.97
CA GLY A 146 5.86 18.26 -18.80
C GLY A 146 5.24 17.78 -20.10
N THR A 147 5.86 16.76 -20.67
CA THR A 147 5.39 16.13 -21.90
C THR A 147 5.39 14.62 -21.78
N LEU A 148 4.40 14.01 -22.41
CA LEU A 148 4.32 12.58 -22.68
C LEU A 148 4.54 12.37 -24.17
N GLU A 149 5.71 11.86 -24.54
CA GLU A 149 6.00 11.46 -25.92
C GLU A 149 5.39 10.08 -26.19
N THR A 150 4.73 9.95 -27.34
CA THR A 150 4.20 8.70 -27.89
C THR A 150 4.93 8.36 -29.18
N GLU A 151 4.56 7.27 -29.85
CA GLU A 151 5.17 6.88 -31.13
C GLU A 151 4.96 7.91 -32.24
N LEU A 152 3.88 8.70 -32.18
CA LEU A 152 3.48 9.61 -33.27
C LEU A 152 3.40 11.07 -32.84
N THR A 153 3.08 11.33 -31.58
CA THR A 153 2.78 12.68 -31.08
C THR A 153 3.31 12.89 -29.68
N THR A 154 3.38 14.16 -29.29
CA THR A 154 3.67 14.57 -27.91
C THR A 154 2.41 15.17 -27.30
N ILE A 155 2.09 14.76 -26.08
CA ILE A 155 0.95 15.25 -25.31
C ILE A 155 1.51 16.17 -24.20
N PRO A 156 1.12 17.46 -24.14
CA PRO A 156 1.49 18.33 -23.03
C PRO A 156 0.74 17.91 -21.76
N LEU A 157 1.46 17.84 -20.64
CA LEU A 157 0.94 17.47 -19.32
C LEU A 157 0.83 18.72 -18.44
N ALA A 158 -0.36 18.95 -17.89
CA ALA A 158 -0.67 20.05 -17.00
C ALA A 158 -1.57 19.59 -15.83
N PRO A 159 -1.51 20.24 -14.66
CA PRO A 159 -2.29 19.84 -13.49
C PRO A 159 -3.80 19.78 -13.76
N GLY A 160 -4.46 18.80 -13.15
CA GLY A 160 -5.90 18.53 -13.32
C GLY A 160 -6.24 17.63 -14.51
N GLN A 161 -5.27 17.30 -15.37
CA GLN A 161 -5.51 16.39 -16.49
C GLN A 161 -5.48 14.93 -16.04
N ILE A 162 -6.42 14.14 -16.56
CA ILE A 162 -6.41 12.68 -16.47
C ILE A 162 -5.99 12.12 -17.83
N VAL A 163 -4.98 11.26 -17.85
CA VAL A 163 -4.43 10.65 -19.07
C VAL A 163 -4.53 9.13 -18.97
N TRP A 164 -5.10 8.51 -19.99
CA TRP A 164 -5.12 7.05 -20.13
C TRP A 164 -3.89 6.59 -20.90
N LEU A 165 -3.19 5.61 -20.34
CA LEU A 165 -2.04 4.96 -20.93
C LEU A 165 -2.45 3.51 -21.23
N PRO A 166 -2.79 3.19 -22.49
CA PRO A 166 -3.18 1.84 -22.88
C PRO A 166 -2.07 0.82 -22.58
N CYS A 167 -2.48 -0.43 -22.36
CA CYS A 167 -1.54 -1.53 -22.19
C CYS A 167 -0.52 -1.58 -23.35
N LEU A 168 0.73 -1.84 -23.01
CA LEU A 168 1.85 -1.94 -23.96
C LEU A 168 2.09 -0.69 -24.83
N SER A 169 1.51 0.46 -24.52
CA SER A 169 1.82 1.71 -25.25
C SER A 169 3.28 2.11 -25.02
N ARG A 170 4.01 2.49 -26.09
CA ARG A 170 5.36 3.09 -26.00
C ARG A 170 5.26 4.55 -25.59
N ARG A 171 6.05 4.93 -24.59
CA ARG A 171 5.96 6.25 -23.96
C ARG A 171 7.26 6.71 -23.31
N ARG A 172 7.49 8.02 -23.30
CA ARG A 172 8.54 8.69 -22.51
C ARG A 172 7.91 9.88 -21.78
N PHE A 173 8.31 10.10 -20.53
CA PHE A 173 7.91 11.28 -19.76
C PHE A 173 9.11 12.21 -19.63
N LEU A 174 8.90 13.50 -19.89
CA LEU A 174 9.86 14.55 -19.62
C LEU A 174 9.18 15.61 -18.76
N ALA A 175 9.76 15.89 -17.60
CA ALA A 175 9.26 16.90 -16.68
C ALA A 175 9.68 18.32 -17.11
N ASP A 176 8.92 19.31 -16.69
CA ASP A 176 9.30 20.72 -16.83
C ASP A 176 10.66 21.01 -16.17
N GLU A 177 11.45 21.90 -16.78
CA GLU A 177 12.83 22.23 -16.37
C GLU A 177 12.91 23.01 -15.05
N ALA A 178 11.82 23.63 -14.59
CA ALA A 178 11.79 24.41 -13.35
C ALA A 178 10.89 23.80 -12.29
N GLN A 179 9.71 23.31 -12.68
CA GLN A 179 8.68 22.85 -11.74
C GLN A 179 8.68 21.34 -11.55
N GLY A 180 9.37 20.59 -12.42
CA GLY A 180 9.27 19.12 -12.42
C GLY A 180 7.85 18.66 -12.80
N LEU A 181 7.54 17.41 -12.46
CA LEU A 181 6.24 16.80 -12.74
C LEU A 181 5.82 15.88 -11.60
N ARG A 182 4.61 16.05 -11.07
CA ARG A 182 4.02 15.12 -10.11
C ARG A 182 2.70 14.58 -10.63
N TYR A 183 2.53 13.26 -10.60
CA TYR A 183 1.28 12.63 -11.01
C TYR A 183 0.91 11.45 -10.13
N PHE A 184 -0.39 11.30 -9.89
CA PHE A 184 -0.99 10.09 -9.36
C PHE A 184 -1.15 9.08 -10.49
N SER A 185 -0.91 7.81 -10.21
CA SER A 185 -1.15 6.69 -11.14
C SER A 185 -1.97 5.64 -10.43
N VAL A 186 -2.91 5.03 -11.16
CA VAL A 186 -3.71 3.90 -10.68
C VAL A 186 -3.91 2.90 -11.81
N HIS A 187 -3.85 1.63 -11.44
CA HIS A 187 -4.17 0.54 -12.33
C HIS A 187 -4.65 -0.68 -11.55
N GLN A 188 -5.20 -1.67 -12.27
CA GLN A 188 -5.49 -2.97 -11.66
C GLN A 188 -4.19 -3.60 -11.15
N ARG A 189 -4.21 -4.16 -9.95
CA ARG A 189 -3.06 -4.87 -9.38
C ARG A 189 -2.66 -6.01 -10.31
N LYS A 190 -1.35 -6.15 -10.57
CA LYS A 190 -0.84 -7.27 -11.34
C LYS A 190 -1.17 -8.55 -10.58
N GLN A 191 -2.05 -9.39 -11.10
CA GLN A 191 -2.24 -10.72 -10.54
C GLN A 191 -0.90 -11.45 -10.66
N GLY A 192 -0.35 -11.93 -9.54
CA GLY A 192 0.84 -12.76 -9.55
C GLY A 192 0.60 -13.96 -10.46
N LEU A 193 1.64 -14.41 -11.18
CA LEU A 193 1.58 -15.63 -11.99
C LEU A 193 1.04 -16.79 -11.14
N THR A 194 -0.23 -17.15 -11.33
CA THR A 194 -0.80 -18.33 -10.71
C THR A 194 -0.26 -19.51 -11.51
N ILE A 195 0.89 -20.08 -11.08
CA ILE A 195 1.35 -21.35 -11.61
C ILE A 195 0.35 -22.39 -11.12
N THR A 196 -0.62 -22.72 -11.96
CA THR A 196 -1.50 -23.86 -11.76
C THR A 196 -0.68 -25.11 -12.08
N SER A 197 -0.16 -25.79 -11.05
CA SER A 197 0.31 -27.15 -11.22
C SER A 197 -0.90 -28.03 -11.54
N ARG A 198 -0.98 -28.54 -12.77
CA ARG A 198 -1.94 -29.58 -13.14
C ARG A 198 -1.62 -30.86 -12.35
N HIS A 199 -2.60 -31.36 -11.62
CA HIS A 199 -2.68 -32.76 -11.21
C HIS A 199 -3.30 -33.59 -12.34
#